data_AF-A0A2P4YSM9-F1
#
_entry.id   AF-A0A2P4YSM9-F1
#
_cell.length_a   1.000
_cell.length_b   1.000
_cell.length_c   1.000
_cell.angle_alpha   90.00
_cell.angle_beta   90.00
_cell.angle_gamma   90.00
#
_symmetry.space_group_name_H-M   'P 1'
#
loop_
_entity.id
_entity.type
_entity.pdbx_description
1 polymer ?
#
loop_
_entity_poly.entity_id
_entity_poly.type
_entity_poly.pdbx_seq_one_letter_code
_entity_poly.pdbx_strand_id
1 'polypeptide(L)' 'MNCAYVKVFGCVAFALIPEPHRNKPEPRAKLCVFVGLPRNQKGYRIPNTIENRIIYNRYVTFKEDTCRSYA' A
#
# COMPACT_ATOMS: atom_id res chain seq x y z
N MET A 1 -24.73 -1.10 3.60
CA MET A 1 -23.44 -1.27 2.90
C MET A 1 -22.44 -0.31 3.54
N ASN A 2 -21.45 -0.84 4.27
CA ASN A 2 -20.53 -0.01 5.04
C ASN A 2 -19.38 0.46 4.14
N CYS A 3 -19.52 1.64 3.52
CA CYS A 3 -18.55 2.23 2.60
C CYS A 3 -17.30 2.80 3.30
N ALA A 4 -16.99 2.37 4.52
CA ALA A 4 -15.87 2.88 5.33
C ALA A 4 -14.48 2.33 4.93
N TYR A 5 -14.41 1.44 3.94
CA TYR A 5 -13.17 0.77 3.51
C TYR A 5 -12.64 1.25 2.15
N VAL A 6 -13.26 2.29 1.57
CA VAL A 6 -12.83 2.81 0.26
C VAL A 6 -11.72 3.83 0.48
N LYS A 7 -10.50 3.49 0.05
CA LYS A 7 -9.34 4.37 0.06
C LYS A 7 -9.17 5.05 -1.31
N VAL A 8 -8.57 6.24 -1.33
CA VAL A 8 -8.32 6.98 -2.57
C VAL A 8 -7.40 6.19 -3.51
N PHE A 9 -7.89 5.83 -4.70
CA PHE A 9 -7.08 5.20 -5.73
C PHE A 9 -5.89 6.09 -6.11
N GLY A 10 -4.70 5.51 -6.22
CA GLY A 10 -3.48 6.25 -6.56
C GLY A 10 -2.83 6.99 -5.40
N CYS A 11 -3.33 6.86 -4.17
CA CYS A 11 -2.65 7.46 -3.00
C CYS A 11 -1.33 6.74 -2.67
N VAL A 12 -0.44 7.47 -1.99
CA VAL A 12 0.82 6.91 -1.48
C VAL A 12 0.48 5.94 -0.34
N ALA A 13 1.03 4.74 -0.40
CA ALA A 13 0.78 3.66 0.54
C ALA A 13 2.09 3.11 1.09
N PHE A 14 2.17 2.88 2.39
CA PHE A 14 3.34 2.28 3.04
C PHE A 14 3.01 0.86 3.47
N ALA A 15 3.63 -0.12 2.82
CA ALA A 15 3.46 -1.53 3.14
C ALA A 15 4.38 -1.91 4.29
N LEU A 16 3.83 -2.41 5.40
CA LEU A 16 4.65 -2.88 6.52
C LEU A 16 5.49 -4.10 6.11
N ILE A 17 6.79 -4.06 6.39
CA ILE A 17 7.67 -5.23 6.24
C ILE A 17 7.60 -6.03 7.55
N PRO A 18 7.21 -7.31 7.51
CA PRO A 18 7.11 -8.15 8.71
C PRO A 18 8.50 -8.36 9.35
N GLU A 19 8.52 -8.40 10.68
CA GLU A 19 9.73 -8.49 11.51
C GLU A 19 10.76 -9.58 11.13
N PRO A 20 10.38 -10.82 10.78
CA PRO A 20 11.36 -11.84 10.41
C PRO A 20 12.16 -11.54 9.13
N HIS A 21 11.73 -10.56 8.33
CA HIS A 21 12.42 -10.12 7.11
C HIS A 21 13.17 -8.80 7.30
N ARG A 22 13.29 -8.30 8.54
CA ARG A 22 14.03 -7.07 8.83
C ARG A 22 15.46 -7.42 9.21
N ASN A 23 16.42 -7.06 8.37
CA ASN A 23 17.79 -6.93 8.83
C ASN A 23 18.02 -5.48 9.29
N LYS A 24 18.72 -5.24 10.39
CA LYS A 24 19.04 -3.86 10.83
C LYS A 24 20.24 -3.39 10.00
N PRO A 25 20.24 -2.22 9.32
CA PRO A 25 19.34 -1.05 9.41
C PRO A 25 18.41 -0.85 8.19
N GLU A 26 17.58 -1.83 7.85
CA GLU A 26 16.65 -1.71 6.72
C GLU A 26 15.37 -0.91 7.06
N PRO A 27 14.74 -0.26 6.06
CA PRO A 27 13.47 0.44 6.24
C PRO A 27 12.36 -0.49 6.74
N ARG A 28 11.49 0.02 7.63
CA ARG A 28 10.39 -0.75 8.24
C ARG A 28 9.16 -0.91 7.35
N ALA A 29 9.06 -0.10 6.30
CA ALA A 29 7.95 -0.12 5.35
C ALA A 29 8.45 0.17 3.94
N LYS A 30 7.77 -0.41 2.94
CA LYS A 30 8.02 -0.14 1.51
C LYS A 30 7.07 0.95 1.02
N LEU A 31 7.61 1.90 0.26
CA LEU A 31 6.83 2.90 -0.46
C LEU A 31 6.13 2.23 -1.64
N CYS A 32 4.81 2.33 -1.68
CA CYS A 32 3.95 1.76 -2.69
C CYS A 32 2.83 2.76 -3.08
N VAL A 33 2.04 2.39 -4.07
CA VAL A 33 0.83 3.12 -4.47
C VAL A 33 -0.39 2.23 -4.28
N PHE A 34 -1.51 2.78 -3.81
CA PHE A 34 -2.76 2.03 -3.70
C PHE A 34 -3.47 1.88 -5.04
N VAL A 35 -3.76 0.65 -5.46
CA VAL A 35 -4.48 0.35 -6.70
C VAL A 35 -5.86 -0.27 -6.45
N GLY A 36 -6.09 -0.90 -5.30
CA GLY A 36 -7.41 -1.43 -4.98
C GLY A 36 -7.39 -2.71 -4.18
N LEU A 37 -8.51 -3.44 -4.22
CA LEU A 37 -8.68 -4.73 -3.58
C LEU A 37 -8.65 -5.84 -4.66
N PRO A 38 -7.82 -6.88 -4.50
CA PRO A 38 -7.82 -8.04 -5.40
C PRO A 38 -9.07 -8.90 -5.16
N ARG A 39 -9.55 -9.56 -6.22
CA ARG A 39 -10.75 -10.43 -6.14
C ARG A 39 -10.48 -11.78 -5.44
N ASN A 40 -9.28 -12.32 -5.56
CA ASN A 40 -8.96 -13.69 -5.16
C ASN A 40 -8.10 -13.80 -3.89
N GLN A 41 -7.74 -12.69 -3.24
CA GLN A 41 -6.84 -12.69 -2.08
C GLN A 41 -7.27 -11.66 -1.04
N LYS A 42 -6.89 -11.90 0.22
CA LYS A 42 -7.14 -10.95 1.32
C LYS A 42 -5.99 -9.95 1.40
N GLY A 43 -6.28 -8.67 1.22
CA GLY A 43 -5.31 -7.58 1.36
C GLY A 43 -5.54 -6.48 0.32
N TYR A 44 -4.70 -5.46 0.33
CA TYR A 44 -4.70 -4.40 -0.68
C TYR A 44 -3.69 -4.74 -1.78
N ARG A 45 -4.07 -4.48 -3.03
CA ARG A 45 -3.19 -4.52 -4.19
C ARG A 45 -2.40 -3.20 -4.22
N ILE A 46 -1.12 -3.31 -3.95
CA ILE A 46 -0.21 -2.16 -3.83
C ILE A 46 1.08 -2.43 -4.63
N PRO A 47 1.21 -1.91 -5.87
CA PRO A 47 2.48 -1.93 -6.58
C PRO A 47 3.56 -1.14 -5.82
N ASN A 48 4.75 -1.73 -5.73
CA ASN A 48 5.95 -1.04 -5.29
C ASN A 48 6.43 -0.12 -6.41
N THR A 49 6.62 1.16 -6.11
CA THR A 49 7.08 2.18 -7.08
C THR A 49 8.53 1.94 -7.53
N ILE A 50 9.34 1.29 -6.70
CA ILE A 50 10.77 1.06 -6.93
C ILE A 50 11.00 -0.25 -7.70
N GLU A 51 10.39 -1.33 -7.22
CA GLU A 51 10.60 -2.68 -7.78
C GLU A 51 9.66 -3.00 -8.95
N ASN A 52 8.69 -2.13 -9.24
CA ASN A 52 7.61 -2.33 -10.21
C ASN A 52 6.89 -3.69 -10.05
N ARG A 53 6.85 -4.22 -8.83
CA ARG A 53 6.22 -5.49 -8.46
C ARG A 53 4.92 -5.24 -7.73
N ILE A 54 3.90 -6.05 -8.03
CA ILE A 54 2.62 -6.00 -7.33
C ILE A 54 2.77 -6.75 -6.01
N ILE A 55 2.55 -6.05 -4.90
CA ILE A 55 2.54 -6.63 -3.56
C ILE A 55 1.09 -6.68 -3.08
N TYR A 56 0.75 -7.74 -2.37
CA TYR A 56 -0.52 -7.86 -1.66
C TYR A 56 -0.24 -7.82 -0.16
N ASN A 57 -0.73 -6.78 0.52
CA ASN A 57 -0.52 -6.64 1.96
C ASN A 57 -1.78 -6.12 2.64
N ARG A 58 -2.08 -6.62 3.83
CA ARG A 58 -3.18 -6.13 4.68
C ARG A 58 -2.75 -4.95 5.54
N TYR A 59 -1.51 -4.95 6.00
CA TYR A 59 -0.97 -3.93 6.90
C TYR A 59 -0.33 -2.82 6.09
N VAL A 60 -1.18 -1.86 5.71
CA VAL A 60 -0.81 -0.76 4.82
C VAL A 60 -1.28 0.54 5.44
N THR A 61 -0.37 1.51 5.54
CA THR A 61 -0.68 2.88 5.95
C THR A 61 -0.86 3.75 4.72
N PHE A 62 -2.04 4.32 4.54
CA PHE A 62 -2.35 5.19 3.40
C PHE A 62 -2.13 6.64 3.75
N LYS A 63 -1.41 7.36 2.89
CA LYS A 63 -1.28 8.82 2.92
C LYS A 63 -2.18 9.40 1.83
N GLU A 64 -3.39 9.74 2.22
CA GLU A 64 -4.43 10.27 1.33
C GLU A 64 -4.23 11.77 1.05
N ASP A 65 -3.53 12.50 1.93
CA ASP A 65 -3.17 13.92 1.76
C ASP A 65 -2.34 14.25 0.50
N THR A 66 -1.64 13.25 -0.05
CA THR A 66 -0.81 13.44 -1.26
C THR A 66 -1.56 13.03 -2.53
N CYS A 67 -2.89 12.89 -2.48
CA CYS A 67 -3.68 12.76 -3.69
C CYS A 67 -3.47 14.05 -4.51
N ARG A 68 -2.61 13.98 -5.54
CA ARG A 68 -2.46 15.04 -6.53
C ARG A 68 -3.85 15.36 -7.06
N SER A 69 -4.43 16.45 -6.57
CA SER A 69 -5.54 17.13 -7.22
C SER A 69 -5.04 17.47 -8.62
N TYR A 70 -5.54 16.74 -9.62
CA TYR A 70 -5.47 17.20 -11.00
C TYR A 70 -6.32 18.47 -11.04
N ALA A 71 -5.65 19.61 -10.88
CA ALA A 71 -6.12 20.92 -11.29
C ALA A 71 -5.79 21.10 -12.78
#